data_AF-A0A2N2EVQ0-F1
#
_entry.id   AF-A0A2N2EVQ0-F1
#
_cell.length_a   1.000
_cell.length_b   1.000
_cell.length_c   1.000
_cell.angle_alpha   90.00
_cell.angle_beta   90.00
_cell.angle_gamma   90.00
#
_symmetry.space_group_name_H-M   'P 1'
#
loop_
_entity.id
_entity.type
_entity.pdbx_description
1 polymer ?
#
loop_
_entity_poly.entity_id
_entity_poly.type
_entity_poly.pdbx_seq_one_letter_code
_entity_poly.pdbx_strand_id
1 'polypeptide(L)'
;MTKTDKIWLVTALPLFALMIVIMARVFSYDRSVAGSRALKTDKYSIALEGGEFIGFWRNFYKIKKESPDKALSIRIVSPEDMMYAMVNFEIKGIDPSRAQLSGAAFSEIDKFFNTIKFTIRAGSRKDISLRIQEQAPPARRDG
;
A
#
# COMPACT_ATOMS: atom_id res chain seq x y z
N MET A 1 -24.05 23.71 -35.92
CA MET A 1 -24.11 22.89 -34.69
C MET A 1 -25.49 22.24 -34.63
N THR A 2 -25.55 20.93 -34.86
CA THR A 2 -26.81 20.18 -34.95
C THR A 2 -27.43 20.02 -33.55
N LYS A 3 -28.74 19.71 -33.47
CA LYS A 3 -29.41 19.46 -32.18
C LYS A 3 -28.74 18.34 -31.38
N THR A 4 -28.20 17.35 -32.08
CA THR A 4 -27.46 16.21 -31.52
C THR A 4 -26.13 16.62 -30.89
N ASP A 5 -25.40 17.56 -31.50
CA ASP A 5 -24.13 18.07 -30.95
C ASP A 5 -24.33 18.79 -29.61
N LYS A 6 -25.46 19.50 -29.46
CA LYS A 6 -25.80 20.19 -28.20
C LYS A 6 -26.13 19.22 -27.08
N ILE A 7 -26.80 18.11 -27.40
CA ILE A 7 -27.11 17.06 -26.41
C ILE A 7 -25.82 16.40 -25.92
N TRP A 8 -24.93 16.02 -26.84
CA TRP A 8 -23.62 15.46 -26.48
C TRP A 8 -22.79 16.42 -25.62
N LEU A 9 -22.79 17.71 -25.93
CA LEU A 9 -22.08 18.71 -25.15
C LEU A 9 -22.64 18.84 -23.73
N VAL A 10 -23.97 18.87 -23.60
CA VAL A 10 -24.67 19.02 -22.31
C VAL A 10 -24.54 17.76 -21.44
N THR A 11 -24.41 16.57 -22.02
CA THR A 11 -24.19 15.33 -21.25
C THR A 11 -22.72 15.05 -20.96
N ALA A 12 -21.82 15.35 -21.90
CA ALA A 12 -20.40 15.03 -21.75
C ALA A 12 -19.68 15.97 -20.76
N LEU A 13 -20.01 17.26 -20.72
CA LEU A 13 -19.36 18.21 -19.81
C LEU A 13 -19.57 17.87 -18.32
N PRO A 14 -20.79 17.57 -17.85
CA PRO A 14 -21.02 17.16 -16.46
C PRO A 14 -20.33 15.85 -16.10
N LEU A 15 -20.34 14.87 -17.01
CA LEU A 15 -19.64 13.60 -16.82
C LEU A 15 -18.13 13.78 -16.71
N PHE A 16 -17.54 14.61 -17.58
CA PHE A 16 -16.12 14.93 -17.56
C PHE A 16 -15.74 15.71 -16.29
N ALA A 17 -16.54 16.69 -15.89
CA ALA A 17 -16.35 17.42 -14.65
C ALA A 17 -16.43 16.50 -13.41
N LEU A 18 -17.40 15.58 -13.37
CA LEU A 18 -17.51 14.59 -12.30
C LEU A 18 -16.27 13.67 -12.27
N MET A 19 -15.80 13.23 -13.43
CA MET A 19 -14.57 12.41 -13.55
C MET A 19 -13.36 13.15 -12.99
N ILE A 20 -13.20 14.44 -13.33
CA ILE A 20 -12.12 15.28 -12.81
C ILE A 20 -12.23 15.44 -11.29
N VAL A 21 -13.43 15.69 -10.75
CA VAL A 21 -13.63 15.84 -9.30
C VAL A 21 -13.30 14.54 -8.56
N ILE A 22 -13.69 13.39 -9.09
CA ILE A 22 -13.35 12.08 -8.53
C ILE A 22 -11.82 11.88 -8.56
N MET A 23 -11.18 12.12 -9.70
CA MET A 23 -9.73 12.01 -9.83
C MET A 23 -8.99 12.96 -8.87
N ALA A 24 -9.42 14.21 -8.77
CA ALA A 24 -8.82 15.19 -7.87
C ALA A 24 -8.94 14.80 -6.39
N ARG A 25 -10.09 14.21 -5.98
CA ARG A 25 -10.24 13.69 -4.61
C ARG A 25 -9.32 12.50 -4.34
N VAL A 26 -9.21 11.57 -5.28
CA VAL A 26 -8.30 10.42 -5.16
C VAL A 26 -6.85 10.91 -5.05
N PHE A 27 -6.44 11.84 -5.93
CA PHE A 27 -5.07 12.37 -5.96
C PHE A 27 -4.70 13.17 -4.70
N SER A 28 -5.66 13.94 -4.16
CA SER A 28 -5.45 14.70 -2.92
C SER A 28 -5.28 13.78 -1.71
N TYR A 29 -5.99 12.66 -1.69
CA TYR A 29 -5.90 11.67 -0.62
C TYR A 29 -4.64 10.81 -0.74
N ASP A 30 -4.18 10.50 -1.96
CA ASP A 30 -2.86 9.87 -2.16
C ASP A 30 -1.73 10.76 -1.63
N ARG A 31 -1.82 12.08 -1.84
CA ARG A 31 -0.85 13.05 -1.30
C ARG A 31 -0.89 13.19 0.21
N SER A 32 -2.04 13.05 0.86
CA SER A 32 -2.15 13.24 2.32
C SER A 32 -1.47 12.15 3.13
N VAL A 33 -1.21 10.99 2.52
CA VAL A 33 -0.57 9.84 3.16
C VAL A 33 0.92 9.75 2.83
N ALA A 34 1.38 10.42 1.77
CA ALA A 34 2.77 10.40 1.34
C ALA A 34 3.73 10.95 2.41
N GLY A 35 4.78 10.19 2.72
CA GLY A 35 5.77 10.52 3.77
C GLY A 35 5.32 10.17 5.19
N SER A 36 4.08 9.70 5.39
CA SER A 36 3.61 9.26 6.69
C SER A 36 4.18 7.88 7.06
N ARG A 37 4.35 7.64 8.36
CA ARG A 37 4.73 6.33 8.91
C ARG A 37 3.57 5.62 9.62
N ALA A 38 2.47 6.32 9.83
CA ALA A 38 1.29 5.75 10.47
C ALA A 38 0.05 6.26 9.76
N LEU A 39 -0.94 5.39 9.63
CA LEU A 39 -2.23 5.70 9.06
C LEU A 39 -3.31 5.06 9.93
N LYS A 40 -4.37 5.81 10.22
CA LYS A 40 -5.54 5.33 10.95
C LYS A 40 -6.76 5.43 10.03
N THR A 41 -7.44 4.31 9.84
CA THR A 41 -8.76 4.24 9.21
C THR A 41 -9.81 3.92 10.26
N ASP A 42 -11.08 4.00 9.88
CA ASP A 42 -12.19 3.53 10.73
C ASP A 42 -12.11 2.02 11.04
N LYS A 43 -11.39 1.26 10.21
CA LYS A 43 -11.32 -0.20 10.31
C LYS A 43 -10.08 -0.71 11.02
N TYR A 44 -8.95 -0.01 10.93
CA TYR A 44 -7.68 -0.43 11.52
C TYR A 44 -6.66 0.71 11.45
N SER A 45 -5.60 0.60 12.24
CA SER A 45 -4.41 1.43 12.13
C SER A 45 -3.22 0.62 11.61
N ILE A 46 -2.42 1.23 10.74
CA ILE A 46 -1.14 0.69 10.27
C ILE A 46 -0.02 1.61 10.76
N ALA A 47 1.04 1.03 11.32
CA ALA A 47 2.27 1.73 11.68
C ALA A 47 3.47 1.06 10.99
N LEU A 48 4.42 1.89 10.55
CA LEU A 48 5.61 1.51 9.81
C LEU A 48 6.87 1.91 10.58
N GLU A 49 7.89 1.06 10.51
CA GLU A 49 9.27 1.36 10.89
C GLU A 49 10.20 0.95 9.74
N GLY A 50 11.17 1.80 9.38
CA GLY A 50 12.08 1.52 8.26
C GLY A 50 11.47 1.73 6.86
N GLY A 51 10.33 2.42 6.78
CA GLY A 51 9.69 2.82 5.53
C GLY A 51 8.63 3.90 5.74
N GLU A 52 8.08 4.39 4.62
CA GLU A 52 7.05 5.41 4.57
C GLU A 52 5.97 5.04 3.57
N PHE A 53 4.73 5.46 3.82
CA PHE A 53 3.70 5.38 2.81
C PHE A 53 3.96 6.39 1.70
N ILE A 54 3.73 5.99 0.45
CA ILE A 54 3.86 6.85 -0.73
C ILE A 54 2.56 6.95 -1.53
N GLY A 55 1.54 6.19 -1.15
CA GLY A 55 0.23 6.21 -1.77
C GLY A 55 -0.72 5.25 -1.08
N PHE A 56 -2.01 5.54 -1.20
CA PHE A 56 -3.08 4.78 -0.59
C PHE A 56 -4.35 4.83 -1.44
N TRP A 57 -4.91 3.66 -1.70
CA TRP A 57 -6.24 3.57 -2.30
C TRP A 57 -7.07 2.47 -1.65
N ARG A 58 -8.08 2.87 -0.88
CA ARG A 58 -9.05 2.00 -0.18
C ARG A 58 -8.42 1.03 0.83
N ASN A 59 -7.91 -0.12 0.39
CA ASN A 59 -7.20 -1.10 1.22
C ASN A 59 -5.85 -1.47 0.57
N PHE A 60 -5.37 -0.65 -0.36
CA PHE A 60 -4.13 -0.83 -1.07
C PHE A 60 -3.12 0.23 -0.62
N TYR A 61 -2.00 -0.21 -0.07
CA TYR A 61 -0.99 0.64 0.53
C TYR A 61 0.32 0.50 -0.23
N LYS A 62 0.82 1.61 -0.75
CA LYS A 62 2.15 1.67 -1.36
C LYS A 62 3.13 2.17 -0.32
N ILE A 63 4.20 1.41 -0.09
CA ILE A 63 5.22 1.71 0.90
C ILE A 63 6.57 1.77 0.18
N LYS A 64 7.39 2.75 0.53
CA LYS A 64 8.79 2.82 0.13
C LYS A 64 9.67 2.49 1.33
N LYS A 65 10.58 1.54 1.16
CA LYS A 65 11.58 1.20 2.16
C LYS A 65 12.61 2.32 2.25
N GLU A 66 13.03 2.69 3.46
CA GLU A 66 14.01 3.78 3.66
C GLU A 66 15.39 3.44 3.10
N SER A 67 15.84 2.21 3.34
CA SER A 67 17.17 1.72 2.95
C SER A 67 17.16 0.20 2.79
N PRO A 68 17.99 -0.38 1.90
CA PRO A 68 18.21 -1.83 1.81
C PRO A 68 18.60 -2.49 3.14
N ASP A 69 19.37 -1.78 3.97
CA ASP A 69 19.95 -2.35 5.20
C ASP A 69 19.01 -2.31 6.41
N LYS A 70 17.99 -1.45 6.38
CA LYS A 70 16.99 -1.39 7.44
C LYS A 70 15.87 -2.39 7.18
N ALA A 71 15.45 -3.10 8.21
CA ALA A 71 14.23 -3.88 8.15
C ALA A 71 13.02 -2.95 8.06
N LEU A 72 12.02 -3.33 7.25
CA LEU A 72 10.70 -2.73 7.23
C LEU A 72 9.80 -3.53 8.17
N SER A 73 9.32 -2.89 9.23
CA SER A 73 8.30 -3.46 10.13
C SER A 73 6.95 -2.83 9.83
N ILE A 74 5.90 -3.65 9.74
CA ILE A 74 4.52 -3.22 9.51
C ILE A 74 3.67 -3.80 10.63
N ARG A 75 3.07 -2.93 11.45
CA ARG A 75 2.14 -3.32 12.51
C ARG A 75 0.73 -2.87 12.17
N ILE A 76 -0.24 -3.75 12.35
CA ILE A 76 -1.63 -3.51 11.98
C ILE A 76 -2.50 -3.89 13.15
N VAL A 77 -3.24 -2.90 13.65
CA VAL A 77 -4.12 -3.06 14.80
C VAL A 77 -5.56 -2.84 14.35
N SER A 78 -6.40 -3.84 14.60
CA SER A 78 -7.83 -3.85 14.26
C SER A 78 -8.67 -3.72 15.54
N PRO A 79 -9.81 -3.00 15.52
CA PRO A 79 -10.73 -2.95 16.64
C PRO A 79 -11.43 -4.30 16.86
N GLU A 80 -12.00 -4.48 18.06
CA GLU A 80 -12.54 -5.76 18.49
C GLU A 80 -13.75 -6.23 17.67
N ASP A 81 -14.57 -5.29 17.22
CA ASP A 81 -15.76 -5.51 16.39
C ASP A 81 -15.43 -5.84 14.91
N MET A 82 -14.19 -5.55 14.48
CA MET A 82 -13.78 -5.86 13.11
C MET A 82 -13.62 -7.36 12.89
N MET A 83 -14.53 -7.95 12.12
CA MET A 83 -14.47 -9.36 11.74
C MET A 83 -13.36 -9.64 10.71
N TYR A 84 -13.25 -8.79 9.68
CA TYR A 84 -12.41 -9.10 8.51
C TYR A 84 -12.15 -7.91 7.58
N ALA A 85 -10.91 -7.77 7.08
CA ALA A 85 -10.62 -7.05 5.83
C ALA A 85 -9.37 -7.61 5.14
N MET A 86 -9.37 -7.55 3.80
CA MET A 86 -8.17 -7.78 2.99
C MET A 86 -7.40 -6.48 2.84
N VAL A 87 -6.14 -6.50 3.26
CA VAL A 87 -5.22 -5.36 3.20
C VAL A 87 -4.08 -5.72 2.26
N ASN A 88 -3.90 -4.91 1.23
CA ASN A 88 -2.96 -5.15 0.13
C ASN A 88 -1.80 -4.17 0.28
N PHE A 89 -0.58 -4.68 0.09
CA PHE A 89 0.65 -3.92 0.20
C PHE A 89 1.44 -4.02 -1.10
N GLU A 90 2.04 -2.91 -1.51
CA GLU A 90 3.08 -2.84 -2.54
C GLU A 90 4.30 -2.15 -1.94
N ILE A 91 5.37 -2.91 -1.73
CA ILE A 91 6.63 -2.45 -1.15
C ILE A 91 7.62 -2.17 -2.28
N LYS A 92 8.09 -0.93 -2.37
CA LYS A 92 9.12 -0.46 -3.31
C LYS A 92 10.48 -0.37 -2.63
N GLY A 93 11.56 -0.52 -3.42
CA GLY A 93 12.92 -0.34 -2.92
C GLY A 93 13.45 -1.57 -2.19
N ILE A 94 13.02 -2.76 -2.63
CA ILE A 94 13.46 -4.04 -2.08
C ILE A 94 13.81 -4.99 -3.22
N ASP A 95 14.95 -5.66 -3.11
CA ASP A 95 15.28 -6.76 -4.01
C ASP A 95 14.44 -7.99 -3.65
N PRO A 96 13.47 -8.40 -4.50
CA PRO A 96 12.59 -9.54 -4.21
C PRO A 96 13.34 -10.87 -4.09
N SER A 97 14.51 -11.00 -4.72
CA SER A 97 15.32 -12.22 -4.70
C SER A 97 16.02 -12.40 -3.35
N ARG A 98 16.32 -11.29 -2.68
CA ARG A 98 17.00 -11.25 -1.37
C ARG A 98 16.06 -11.02 -0.20
N ALA A 99 14.80 -10.70 -0.46
CA ALA A 99 13.83 -10.41 0.59
C ALA A 99 13.45 -11.63 1.43
N GLN A 100 13.60 -11.49 2.74
CA GLN A 100 13.01 -12.35 3.77
C GLN A 100 11.77 -11.67 4.33
N LEU A 101 10.64 -12.37 4.22
CA LEU A 101 9.35 -11.99 4.78
C LEU A 101 9.11 -12.83 6.03
N SER A 102 8.79 -12.19 7.14
CA SER A 102 8.53 -12.85 8.42
C SER A 102 7.30 -12.25 9.08
N GLY A 103 6.53 -13.09 9.78
CA GLY A 103 5.23 -12.72 10.34
C GLY A 103 4.10 -13.61 9.83
N ALA A 104 3.00 -13.61 10.55
CA ALA A 104 1.95 -14.61 10.42
C ALA A 104 0.67 -14.00 9.81
N ALA A 105 0.70 -13.65 8.52
CA ALA A 105 -0.53 -13.25 7.79
C ALA A 105 -0.42 -13.17 6.26
N PHE A 106 0.67 -13.62 5.60
CA PHE A 106 0.80 -13.49 4.14
C PHE A 106 -0.09 -14.51 3.42
N SER A 107 -1.06 -14.05 2.63
CA SER A 107 -1.94 -14.94 1.85
C SER A 107 -1.48 -15.10 0.40
N GLU A 108 -1.02 -14.02 -0.22
CA GLU A 108 -0.62 -13.95 -1.63
C GLU A 108 0.62 -13.07 -1.71
N ILE A 109 1.71 -13.53 -2.31
CA ILE A 109 2.96 -12.77 -2.46
C ILE A 109 3.38 -12.79 -3.93
N ASP A 110 3.40 -11.63 -4.56
CA ASP A 110 3.91 -11.42 -5.91
C ASP A 110 5.21 -10.63 -5.88
N LYS A 111 6.21 -11.10 -6.61
CA LYS A 111 7.55 -10.50 -6.66
C LYS A 111 7.79 -9.90 -8.05
N PHE A 112 8.12 -8.61 -8.10
CA PHE A 112 8.45 -7.88 -9.33
C PHE A 112 9.81 -7.17 -9.18
N PHE A 113 10.37 -6.67 -10.29
CA PHE A 113 11.62 -5.90 -10.24
C PHE A 113 11.53 -4.75 -9.21
N ASN A 114 12.40 -4.80 -8.20
CA ASN A 114 12.47 -3.84 -7.09
C ASN A 114 11.15 -3.65 -6.29
N THR A 115 10.24 -4.63 -6.33
CA THR A 115 8.92 -4.52 -5.70
C THR A 115 8.41 -5.87 -5.17
N ILE A 116 7.78 -5.87 -4.01
CA ILE A 116 7.01 -7.02 -3.51
C ILE A 116 5.58 -6.56 -3.26
N LYS A 117 4.61 -7.30 -3.79
CA LYS A 117 3.20 -7.11 -3.46
C LYS A 117 2.74 -8.26 -2.61
N PHE A 118 1.94 -7.99 -1.60
CA PHE A 118 1.31 -9.05 -0.84
C PHE A 118 -0.01 -8.62 -0.23
N THR A 119 -0.84 -9.62 0.06
CA THR A 119 -2.12 -9.42 0.72
C THR A 119 -2.12 -10.09 2.07
N ILE A 120 -2.75 -9.44 3.05
CA ILE A 120 -2.99 -10.01 4.36
C ILE A 120 -4.47 -9.93 4.71
N ARG A 121 -4.83 -10.79 5.66
CA ARG A 121 -6.14 -10.82 6.29
C ARG A 121 -6.06 -10.16 7.67
N ALA A 122 -6.62 -8.96 7.81
CA ALA A 122 -6.77 -8.25 9.09
C ALA A 122 -8.13 -8.56 9.73
N GLY A 123 -8.23 -8.48 11.06
CA GLY A 123 -9.47 -8.68 11.82
C GLY A 123 -9.56 -10.00 12.59
N SER A 124 -9.05 -11.11 12.02
CA SER A 124 -8.97 -12.40 12.73
C SER A 124 -7.92 -12.39 13.84
N ARG A 125 -6.82 -11.65 13.61
CA ARG A 125 -5.85 -11.26 14.63
C ARG A 125 -5.96 -9.75 14.80
N LYS A 126 -6.15 -9.30 16.04
CA LYS A 126 -6.35 -7.89 16.36
C LYS A 126 -5.05 -7.09 16.31
N ASP A 127 -3.91 -7.76 16.46
CA ASP A 127 -2.58 -7.18 16.31
C ASP A 127 -1.75 -8.10 15.39
N ILE A 128 -1.31 -7.56 14.26
CA ILE A 128 -0.52 -8.27 13.26
C ILE A 128 0.78 -7.50 13.09
N SER A 129 1.90 -8.19 13.27
CA SER A 129 3.24 -7.65 13.03
C SER A 129 3.94 -8.44 11.92
N LEU A 130 4.40 -7.72 10.91
CA LEU A 130 5.14 -8.23 9.77
C LEU A 130 6.51 -7.56 9.74
N ARG A 131 7.53 -8.29 9.30
CA ARG A 131 8.87 -7.77 9.11
C ARG A 131 9.43 -8.25 7.78
N ILE A 132 9.99 -7.32 7.02
CA ILE A 132 10.55 -7.51 5.69
C ILE A 132 11.98 -6.99 5.68
N GLN A 133 12.95 -7.83 5.38
CA GLN A 133 14.37 -7.47 5.37
C GLN A 133 15.09 -8.10 4.18
N GLU A 134 16.18 -7.51 3.71
CA GLU A 134 17.03 -8.14 2.70
C GLU A 134 18.08 -9.00 3.38
N GLN A 135 18.36 -10.17 2.82
CA GLN A 135 19.47 -11.00 3.27
C GLN A 135 20.76 -10.21 3.13
N ALA A 136 21.54 -10.15 4.22
CA ALA A 136 22.90 -9.63 4.16
C ALA A 136 23.66 -10.38 3.04
N PRO A 137 24.54 -9.69 2.30
CA PRO A 137 25.38 -10.37 1.32
C PRO A 137 26.08 -11.55 2.01
N PRO A 138 26.17 -12.74 1.37
CA PRO A 138 26.97 -13.81 1.93
C PRO A 138 28.38 -13.26 2.18
N ALA A 139 28.88 -13.39 3.41
CA ALA A 139 30.22 -12.98 3.74
C ALA A 139 31.17 -13.62 2.72
N ARG A 140 31.99 -12.80 2.05
CA ARG A 140 33.04 -13.31 1.17
C ARG A 140 33.85 -14.28 2.01
N ARG A 141 33.82 -15.56 1.63
CA ARG A 141 34.82 -16.52 2.10
C ARG A 141 36.09 -16.10 1.39
N ASP A 142 36.87 -15.24 2.03
CA ASP A 142 38.24 -14.99 1.62
C ASP A 142 38.95 -16.36 1.72
N GLY A 143 39.40 -16.85 0.56
CA GLY A 143 40.13 -18.09 0.38
C GLY A 143 41.37 -17.83 -0.46
#